data_AF-A0A7W0VA84-F1
#
_entry.id   AF-A0A7W0VA84-F1
#
_cell.length_a   1.000
_cell.length_b   1.000
_cell.length_c   1.000
_cell.angle_alpha   90.00
_cell.angle_beta   90.00
_cell.angle_gamma   90.00
#
_symmetry.space_group_name_H-M   'P 1'
#
loop_
_entity.id
_entity.type
_entity.pdbx_description
1 polymer ?
#
loop_
_entity_poly.entity_id
_entity_poly.type
_entity_poly.pdbx_seq_one_letter_code
_entity_poly.pdbx_strand_id
1 'polypeptide(L)'
;MTSAQDVLDRVHSLANLEVLEAVPGAVAQRLLAELPAVTTLAELEARDAVFAATLGQIDAMSVRAMRLRIDHALAADTSIAAPTRSVFASTIVGYADRLSLLEQRARDVAARGGAADPDQIAAIVVEAARSVLELRAVIRRGVLAVIGVLAQGDVAEADHRARDRGRSDPERQRWSAARRDLEAVAADPERVLAAPLAARVNALPVELDEPPPEPEPSVADLLELD
;
A
#
# COMPACT_ATOMS: atom_id res chain seq x y z
N MET A 1 -5.56 8.60 19.38
CA MET A 1 -5.25 9.22 18.07
C MET A 1 -6.03 8.46 17.00
N THR A 2 -6.51 9.13 15.95
CA THR A 2 -7.21 8.45 14.82
C THR A 2 -6.20 7.71 13.97
N SER A 3 -6.43 6.41 13.72
CA SER A 3 -5.54 5.57 12.93
C SER A 3 -5.68 5.80 11.41
N ALA A 4 -4.74 5.33 10.60
CA ALA A 4 -4.84 5.35 9.14
C ALA A 4 -6.03 4.52 8.67
N GLN A 5 -6.28 3.39 9.34
CA GLN A 5 -7.46 2.57 9.12
C GLN A 5 -8.76 3.34 9.45
N ASP A 6 -8.80 4.05 10.58
CA ASP A 6 -9.99 4.83 10.96
C ASP A 6 -10.35 5.88 9.89
N VAL A 7 -9.35 6.47 9.22
CA VAL A 7 -9.58 7.41 8.12
C VAL A 7 -10.28 6.72 6.94
N LEU A 8 -9.85 5.51 6.57
CA LEU A 8 -10.45 4.73 5.48
C LEU A 8 -11.84 4.16 5.85
N ASP A 9 -12.04 3.80 7.12
CA ASP A 9 -13.30 3.23 7.60
C ASP A 9 -14.41 4.27 7.79
N ARG A 10 -14.06 5.56 7.94
CA ARG A 10 -15.02 6.67 7.95
C ARG A 10 -15.77 6.86 6.62
N VAL A 11 -15.31 6.26 5.52
CA VAL A 11 -15.97 6.32 4.21
C VAL A 11 -17.24 5.45 4.20
N HIS A 12 -18.27 5.93 4.90
CA HIS A 12 -19.60 5.33 5.02
C HIS A 12 -20.73 6.30 4.60
N SER A 13 -20.38 7.50 4.14
CA SER A 13 -21.29 8.51 3.61
C SER A 13 -20.58 9.35 2.54
N LEU A 14 -21.32 10.03 1.67
CA LEU A 14 -20.71 10.93 0.68
C LEU A 14 -19.98 12.11 1.33
N ALA A 15 -20.54 12.71 2.38
CA ALA A 15 -19.87 13.80 3.09
C ALA A 15 -18.50 13.36 3.66
N ASN A 16 -18.39 12.14 4.19
CA ASN A 16 -17.11 11.63 4.67
C ASN A 16 -16.14 11.29 3.53
N LEU A 17 -16.66 10.86 2.37
CA LEU A 17 -15.85 10.67 1.17
C LEU A 17 -15.28 12.00 0.67
N GLU A 18 -16.10 13.05 0.61
CA GLU A 18 -15.67 14.41 0.22
C GLU A 18 -14.59 14.96 1.15
N VAL A 19 -14.70 14.70 2.47
CA VAL A 19 -13.65 15.06 3.44
C VAL A 19 -12.33 14.35 3.13
N LEU A 20 -12.37 13.07 2.76
CA LEU A 20 -11.17 12.32 2.36
C LEU A 20 -10.60 12.84 1.03
N GLU A 21 -11.44 13.18 0.07
CA GLU A 21 -11.05 13.75 -1.22
C GLU A 21 -10.37 15.12 -1.09
N ALA A 22 -10.78 15.92 -0.10
CA ALA A 22 -10.15 17.20 0.19
C ALA A 22 -8.72 17.03 0.77
N VAL A 23 -8.45 15.92 1.47
CA VAL A 23 -7.15 15.66 2.11
C VAL A 23 -6.72 14.19 1.93
N PRO A 24 -6.42 13.74 0.69
CA PRO A 24 -6.11 12.34 0.44
C PRO A 24 -4.79 11.90 1.09
N GLY A 25 -3.88 12.85 1.33
CA GLY A 25 -2.62 12.63 2.05
C GLY A 25 -2.80 12.28 3.54
N ALA A 26 -3.99 12.43 4.12
CA ALA A 26 -4.24 12.14 5.53
C ALA A 26 -3.93 10.68 5.89
N VAL A 27 -4.24 9.73 5.01
CA VAL A 27 -3.98 8.29 5.25
C VAL A 27 -2.47 8.03 5.40
N ALA A 28 -1.66 8.56 4.46
CA ALA A 28 -0.21 8.39 4.49
C ALA A 28 0.43 9.06 5.72
N GLN A 29 -0.02 10.28 6.06
CA GLN A 29 0.45 10.99 7.25
C GLN A 29 0.15 10.23 8.55
N ARG A 30 -1.04 9.64 8.65
CA ARG A 30 -1.44 8.84 9.82
C ARG A 30 -0.64 7.55 9.91
N LEU A 31 -0.50 6.83 8.78
CA LEU A 31 0.32 5.62 8.70
C LEU A 31 1.75 5.89 9.17
N LEU A 32 2.38 6.97 8.70
CA LEU A 32 3.73 7.33 9.12
C LEU A 32 3.81 7.64 10.63
N ALA A 33 2.79 8.30 11.19
CA ALA A 33 2.75 8.66 12.61
C ALA A 33 2.48 7.46 13.54
N GLU A 34 1.87 6.38 13.03
CA GLU A 34 1.52 5.19 13.81
C GLU A 34 2.65 4.16 13.90
N LEU A 35 3.58 4.19 12.96
CA LEU A 35 4.60 3.16 12.83
C LEU A 35 5.84 3.53 13.64
N PRO A 36 6.18 2.76 14.69
CA PRO A 36 7.40 2.99 15.44
C PRO A 36 8.64 2.60 14.63
N ALA A 37 9.81 3.06 15.09
CA ALA A 37 11.09 2.55 14.63
C ALA A 37 11.21 1.06 14.94
N VAL A 38 11.84 0.29 14.06
CA VAL A 38 12.01 -1.15 14.24
C VAL A 38 13.38 -1.50 14.80
N THR A 39 13.38 -2.37 15.79
CA THR A 39 14.60 -2.85 16.46
C THR A 39 14.82 -4.36 16.32
N THR A 40 13.83 -5.07 15.81
CA THR A 40 13.87 -6.52 15.62
C THR A 40 13.30 -6.93 14.26
N LEU A 41 13.67 -8.12 13.79
CA LEU A 41 13.09 -8.70 12.57
C LEU A 41 11.57 -8.92 12.70
N ALA A 42 11.08 -9.26 13.89
CA ALA A 42 9.67 -9.46 14.14
C ALA A 42 8.87 -8.15 14.04
N GLU A 43 9.43 -7.03 14.53
CA GLU A 43 8.82 -5.70 14.37
C GLU A 43 8.83 -5.26 12.90
N LEU A 44 9.91 -5.55 12.17
CA LEU A 44 10.00 -5.30 10.74
C LEU A 44 8.93 -6.10 9.95
N GLU A 45 8.75 -7.38 10.27
CA GLU A 45 7.71 -8.23 9.68
C GLU A 45 6.29 -7.74 10.02
N ALA A 46 6.03 -7.37 11.27
CA ALA A 46 4.74 -6.85 11.69
C ALA A 46 4.37 -5.56 10.93
N ARG A 47 5.33 -4.66 10.74
CA ARG A 47 5.13 -3.43 9.97
C ARG A 47 4.93 -3.70 8.48
N ASP A 48 5.65 -4.65 7.89
CA ASP A 48 5.43 -5.09 6.50
C ASP A 48 3.98 -5.60 6.30
N ALA A 49 3.46 -6.37 7.27
CA ALA A 49 2.08 -6.82 7.26
C ALA A 49 1.08 -5.66 7.36
N VAL A 50 1.38 -4.62 8.15
CA VAL A 50 0.57 -3.38 8.20
C VAL A 50 0.53 -2.70 6.83
N PHE A 51 1.67 -2.59 6.12
CA PHE A 51 1.70 -2.00 4.79
C PHE A 51 0.79 -2.73 3.79
N ALA A 52 0.92 -4.06 3.72
CA ALA A 52 0.08 -4.89 2.85
C ALA A 52 -1.41 -4.75 3.23
N ALA A 53 -1.73 -4.76 4.53
CA ALA A 53 -3.09 -4.58 5.02
C ALA A 53 -3.67 -3.21 4.65
N THR A 54 -2.92 -2.12 4.84
CA THR A 54 -3.37 -0.76 4.48
C THR A 54 -3.62 -0.63 2.98
N LEU A 55 -2.76 -1.21 2.13
CA LEU A 55 -2.97 -1.22 0.68
C LEU A 55 -4.24 -1.99 0.31
N GLY A 56 -4.54 -3.12 0.97
CA GLY A 56 -5.80 -3.83 0.80
C GLY A 56 -7.03 -3.06 1.32
N GLN A 57 -6.88 -2.29 2.41
CA GLN A 57 -7.94 -1.44 2.95
C GLN A 57 -8.30 -0.28 1.99
N ILE A 58 -7.33 0.25 1.25
CA ILE A 58 -7.58 1.25 0.19
C ILE A 58 -8.47 0.67 -0.91
N ASP A 59 -8.26 -0.59 -1.29
CA ASP A 59 -9.10 -1.28 -2.29
C ASP A 59 -10.52 -1.49 -1.75
N ALA A 60 -10.64 -1.93 -0.49
CA ALA A 60 -11.94 -2.07 0.17
C ALA A 60 -12.69 -0.73 0.29
N MET A 61 -11.97 0.35 0.61
CA MET A 61 -12.52 1.72 0.65
C MET A 61 -13.00 2.15 -0.74
N SER A 62 -12.25 1.85 -1.80
CA SER A 62 -12.62 2.19 -3.18
C SER A 62 -13.94 1.53 -3.59
N VAL A 63 -14.16 0.27 -3.20
CA VAL A 63 -15.45 -0.41 -3.40
C VAL A 63 -16.59 0.32 -2.68
N ARG A 64 -16.40 0.72 -1.42
CA ARG A 64 -17.40 1.48 -0.66
C ARG A 64 -17.69 2.84 -1.29
N ALA A 65 -16.64 3.58 -1.67
CA ALA A 65 -16.75 4.87 -2.31
C ALA A 65 -17.52 4.79 -3.64
N MET A 66 -17.23 3.77 -4.45
CA MET A 66 -17.95 3.54 -5.71
C MET A 66 -19.43 3.25 -5.45
N ARG A 67 -19.75 2.42 -4.46
CA ARG A 67 -21.14 2.14 -4.10
C ARG A 67 -21.89 3.41 -3.69
N LEU A 68 -21.30 4.22 -2.80
CA LEU A 68 -21.87 5.49 -2.36
C LEU A 68 -22.14 6.45 -3.53
N ARG A 69 -21.16 6.59 -4.44
CA ARG A 69 -21.27 7.46 -5.61
C ARG A 69 -22.34 6.99 -6.59
N ILE A 70 -22.36 5.70 -6.96
CA ILE A 70 -23.40 5.19 -7.88
C ILE A 70 -24.79 5.27 -7.23
N ASP A 71 -24.95 4.83 -5.98
CA ASP A 71 -26.26 4.83 -5.31
C ASP A 71 -26.84 6.25 -5.21
N HIS A 72 -25.99 7.25 -5.02
CA HIS A 72 -26.41 8.66 -5.04
C HIS A 72 -26.69 9.18 -6.45
N ALA A 73 -25.78 8.96 -7.40
CA ALA A 73 -25.91 9.48 -8.76
C ALA A 73 -27.13 8.88 -9.50
N LEU A 74 -27.49 7.63 -9.17
CA LEU A 74 -28.65 6.92 -9.71
C LEU A 74 -29.81 6.85 -8.72
N ALA A 75 -29.90 7.76 -7.74
CA ALA A 75 -30.95 7.70 -6.74
C ALA A 75 -32.38 7.82 -7.32
N ALA A 76 -32.53 8.57 -8.42
CA ALA A 76 -33.79 8.76 -9.13
C ALA A 76 -33.97 7.79 -10.33
N ASP A 77 -32.95 6.99 -10.64
CA ASP A 77 -32.95 6.09 -11.78
C ASP A 77 -33.13 4.62 -11.34
N THR A 78 -34.05 3.92 -11.99
CA THR A 78 -34.35 2.50 -11.71
C THR A 78 -33.88 1.54 -12.80
N SER A 79 -33.25 2.06 -13.85
CA SER A 79 -32.78 1.26 -15.00
C SER A 79 -31.61 0.34 -14.64
N ILE A 80 -30.84 0.69 -13.60
CA ILE A 80 -29.81 -0.19 -13.03
C ILE A 80 -30.23 -0.59 -11.62
N ALA A 81 -30.67 -1.84 -11.47
CA ALA A 81 -31.08 -2.39 -10.18
C ALA A 81 -29.91 -2.41 -9.17
N ALA A 82 -30.24 -2.21 -7.89
CA ALA A 82 -29.26 -2.15 -6.79
C ALA A 82 -28.26 -3.34 -6.74
N PRO A 83 -28.64 -4.60 -7.02
CA PRO A 83 -27.68 -5.70 -7.10
C PRO A 83 -26.60 -5.49 -8.17
N THR A 84 -26.97 -4.94 -9.33
CA THR A 84 -26.02 -4.67 -10.42
C THR A 84 -25.11 -3.48 -10.09
N ARG A 85 -25.64 -2.44 -9.42
CA ARG A 85 -24.81 -1.35 -8.88
C ARG A 85 -23.75 -1.88 -7.92
N SER A 86 -24.11 -2.83 -7.05
CA SER A 86 -23.19 -3.50 -6.14
C SER A 86 -22.09 -4.28 -6.89
N VAL A 87 -22.42 -4.96 -8.00
CA VAL A 87 -21.43 -5.66 -8.84
C VAL A 87 -20.46 -4.68 -9.49
N PHE A 88 -20.93 -3.55 -10.02
CA PHE A 88 -20.03 -2.52 -10.56
C PHE A 88 -19.11 -1.96 -9.48
N ALA A 89 -19.63 -1.69 -8.28
CA ALA A 89 -18.83 -1.22 -7.17
C ALA A 89 -17.76 -2.25 -6.73
N SER A 90 -18.12 -3.54 -6.58
CA SER A 90 -17.17 -4.57 -6.14
C SER A 90 -16.08 -4.89 -7.16
N THR A 91 -16.31 -4.56 -8.44
CA THR A 91 -15.36 -4.82 -9.53
C THR A 91 -14.57 -3.58 -9.96
N ILE A 92 -14.75 -2.43 -9.28
CA ILE A 92 -14.16 -1.15 -9.68
C ILE A 92 -12.64 -1.18 -9.84
N VAL A 93 -11.92 -1.80 -8.89
CA VAL A 93 -10.46 -1.90 -8.95
C VAL A 93 -10.00 -2.64 -10.20
N GLY A 94 -10.75 -3.67 -10.63
CA GLY A 94 -10.46 -4.42 -11.85
C GLY A 94 -10.74 -3.63 -13.14
N TYR A 95 -11.47 -2.53 -13.07
CA TYR A 95 -11.74 -1.65 -14.22
C TYR A 95 -10.76 -0.49 -14.37
N ALA A 96 -9.73 -0.36 -13.51
CA ALA A 96 -8.78 0.75 -13.54
C ALA A 96 -8.26 1.04 -14.96
N ASP A 97 -7.87 -0.01 -15.70
CA ASP A 97 -7.36 0.10 -17.08
C ASP A 97 -8.40 -0.29 -18.14
N ARG A 98 -9.68 -0.43 -17.74
CA ARG A 98 -10.75 -0.99 -18.58
C ARG A 98 -12.07 -0.23 -18.42
N LEU A 99 -12.00 1.09 -18.27
CA LEU A 99 -13.19 1.94 -18.12
C LEU A 99 -14.15 1.86 -19.33
N SER A 100 -13.63 1.65 -20.54
CA SER A 100 -14.47 1.43 -21.73
C SER A 100 -15.32 0.17 -21.63
N LEU A 101 -14.82 -0.90 -20.99
CA LEU A 101 -15.59 -2.11 -20.73
C LEU A 101 -16.67 -1.87 -19.67
N LEU A 102 -16.37 -1.07 -18.64
CA LEU A 102 -17.37 -0.67 -17.65
C LEU A 102 -18.49 0.16 -18.31
N GLU A 103 -18.12 1.11 -19.16
CA GLU A 103 -19.07 1.93 -19.92
C GLU A 103 -20.01 1.06 -20.77
N GLN A 104 -19.45 0.14 -21.56
CA GLN A 104 -20.23 -0.79 -22.37
C GLN A 104 -21.22 -1.59 -21.51
N ARG A 105 -20.74 -2.16 -20.39
CA ARG A 105 -21.60 -2.94 -19.48
C ARG A 105 -22.68 -2.10 -18.83
N ALA A 106 -22.37 -0.87 -18.42
CA ALA A 106 -23.34 0.04 -17.82
C ALA A 106 -24.43 0.42 -18.83
N ARG A 107 -24.04 0.75 -20.07
CA ARG A 107 -24.96 1.02 -21.19
C ARG A 107 -25.88 -0.17 -21.47
N ASP A 108 -25.31 -1.37 -21.59
CA ASP A 108 -26.07 -2.60 -21.89
C ASP A 108 -27.07 -2.96 -20.77
N VAL A 109 -26.71 -2.70 -19.52
CA VAL A 109 -27.61 -2.90 -18.37
C VAL A 109 -28.71 -1.84 -18.36
N ALA A 110 -28.36 -0.57 -18.52
CA ALA A 110 -29.32 0.54 -18.53
C ALA A 110 -30.35 0.39 -19.66
N ALA A 111 -29.91 0.01 -20.87
CA ALA A 111 -30.79 -0.24 -22.01
C ALA A 111 -31.78 -1.38 -21.73
N ARG A 112 -31.31 -2.50 -21.15
CA ARG A 112 -32.19 -3.62 -20.76
C ARG A 112 -33.14 -3.27 -19.62
N GLY A 113 -32.73 -2.36 -18.74
CA GLY A 113 -33.55 -1.82 -17.67
C GLY A 113 -34.53 -0.73 -18.09
N GLY A 114 -34.56 -0.35 -19.38
CA GLY A 114 -35.50 0.64 -19.91
C GLY A 114 -35.11 2.09 -19.64
N ALA A 115 -33.82 2.39 -19.49
CA ALA A 115 -33.35 3.78 -19.44
C ALA A 115 -33.79 4.54 -20.70
N ALA A 116 -34.30 5.76 -20.52
CA ALA A 116 -34.63 6.65 -21.65
C ALA A 116 -33.37 7.04 -22.45
N ASP A 117 -32.24 7.19 -21.75
CA ASP A 117 -30.93 7.47 -22.33
C ASP A 117 -29.85 6.56 -21.67
N PRO A 118 -29.60 5.36 -22.23
CA PRO A 118 -28.59 4.44 -21.69
C PRO A 118 -27.16 4.99 -21.74
N ASP A 119 -26.85 5.87 -22.69
CA ASP A 119 -25.53 6.49 -22.83
C ASP A 119 -25.27 7.47 -21.69
N GLN A 120 -26.27 8.28 -21.32
CA GLN A 120 -26.18 9.17 -20.18
C GLN A 120 -25.95 8.39 -18.87
N ILE A 121 -26.67 7.29 -18.65
CA ILE A 121 -26.49 6.45 -17.46
C ILE A 121 -25.09 5.83 -17.43
N ALA A 122 -24.59 5.34 -18.57
CA ALA A 122 -23.24 4.81 -18.67
C ALA A 122 -22.18 5.88 -18.34
N ALA A 123 -22.35 7.10 -18.86
CA ALA A 123 -21.45 8.21 -18.58
C ALA A 123 -21.41 8.56 -17.08
N ILE A 124 -22.56 8.57 -16.39
CA ILE A 124 -22.64 8.79 -14.95
C ILE A 124 -21.84 7.73 -14.17
N VAL A 125 -22.00 6.45 -14.54
CA VAL A 125 -21.27 5.35 -13.89
C VAL A 125 -19.76 5.47 -14.12
N VAL A 126 -19.33 5.83 -15.33
CA VAL A 126 -17.90 6.01 -15.67
C VAL A 126 -17.31 7.20 -14.94
N GLU A 127 -18.05 8.30 -14.80
CA GLU A 127 -17.57 9.47 -14.06
C GLU A 127 -17.39 9.16 -12.57
N ALA A 128 -18.35 8.45 -11.97
CA ALA A 128 -18.20 7.94 -10.61
C ALA A 128 -16.98 7.02 -10.47
N ALA A 129 -16.75 6.12 -11.44
CA ALA A 129 -15.61 5.21 -11.46
C ALA A 129 -14.28 5.96 -11.52
N ARG A 130 -14.17 6.91 -12.45
CA ARG A 130 -12.96 7.70 -12.66
C ARG A 130 -12.57 8.43 -11.38
N SER A 131 -13.51 9.14 -10.77
CA SER A 131 -13.26 9.88 -9.52
C SER A 131 -12.77 8.98 -8.38
N VAL A 132 -13.36 7.80 -8.20
CA VAL A 132 -12.91 6.83 -7.17
C VAL A 132 -11.52 6.30 -7.48
N LEU A 133 -11.23 5.96 -8.73
CA LEU A 133 -9.95 5.40 -9.14
C LEU A 133 -8.82 6.44 -9.04
N GLU A 134 -9.11 7.70 -9.33
CA GLU A 134 -8.17 8.82 -9.12
C GLU A 134 -7.86 9.00 -7.63
N LEU A 135 -8.87 9.03 -6.77
CA LEU A 135 -8.68 9.09 -5.31
C LEU A 135 -7.85 7.92 -4.82
N ARG A 136 -8.20 6.69 -5.24
CA ARG A 136 -7.45 5.46 -4.93
C ARG A 136 -5.98 5.61 -5.32
N ALA A 137 -5.69 6.06 -6.53
CA ALA A 137 -4.33 6.21 -7.04
C ALA A 137 -3.53 7.24 -6.22
N VAL A 138 -4.14 8.36 -5.84
CA VAL A 138 -3.49 9.37 -4.99
C VAL A 138 -3.15 8.80 -3.61
N ILE A 139 -4.12 8.18 -2.94
CA ILE A 139 -3.92 7.60 -1.60
C ILE A 139 -2.86 6.49 -1.65
N ARG A 140 -2.96 5.57 -2.63
CA ARG A 140 -2.01 4.47 -2.81
C ARG A 140 -0.59 4.99 -3.03
N ARG A 141 -0.40 5.99 -3.90
CA ARG A 141 0.93 6.61 -4.12
C ARG A 141 1.49 7.22 -2.82
N GLY A 142 0.65 7.88 -2.02
CA GLY A 142 1.07 8.42 -0.74
C GLY A 142 1.55 7.35 0.24
N VAL A 143 0.82 6.22 0.33
CA VAL A 143 1.21 5.09 1.17
C VAL A 143 2.49 4.41 0.66
N LEU A 144 2.63 4.19 -0.65
CA LEU A 144 3.85 3.63 -1.25
C LEU A 144 5.07 4.54 -1.01
N ALA A 145 4.89 5.86 -1.06
CA ALA A 145 5.97 6.79 -0.73
C ALA A 145 6.41 6.66 0.75
N VAL A 146 5.47 6.50 1.68
CA VAL A 146 5.78 6.25 3.11
C VAL A 146 6.54 4.95 3.28
N ILE A 147 6.13 3.88 2.59
CA ILE A 147 6.81 2.58 2.61
C ILE A 147 8.26 2.73 2.14
N GLY A 148 8.48 3.40 1.01
CA GLY A 148 9.83 3.63 0.48
C GLY A 148 10.72 4.43 1.43
N VAL A 149 10.19 5.50 2.04
CA VAL A 149 10.94 6.31 3.03
C VAL A 149 11.30 5.50 4.26
N LEU A 150 10.36 4.73 4.81
CA LEU A 150 10.62 3.90 6.00
C LEU A 150 11.64 2.81 5.69
N ALA A 151 11.46 2.09 4.58
CA ALA A 151 12.40 1.05 4.15
C ALA A 151 13.82 1.60 4.01
N GLN A 152 13.97 2.76 3.34
CA GLN A 152 15.26 3.43 3.19
C GLN A 152 15.87 3.84 4.55
N GLY A 153 15.05 4.31 5.49
CA GLY A 153 15.49 4.72 6.82
C GLY A 153 16.03 3.55 7.66
N ASP A 154 15.53 2.34 7.44
CA ASP A 154 15.92 1.16 8.22
C ASP A 154 17.13 0.40 7.65
N VAL A 155 17.59 0.72 6.43
CA VAL A 155 18.72 0.03 5.79
C VAL A 155 19.98 0.09 6.66
N ALA A 156 20.32 1.25 7.20
CA ALA A 156 21.54 1.45 7.99
C ALA A 156 21.51 0.62 9.29
N GLU A 157 20.36 0.54 9.93
CA GLU A 157 20.19 -0.23 11.16
C GLU A 157 20.20 -1.75 10.87
N ALA A 158 19.58 -2.19 9.78
CA ALA A 158 19.65 -3.58 9.34
C ALA A 158 21.09 -3.99 9.00
N ASP A 159 21.87 -3.11 8.35
CA ASP A 159 23.29 -3.30 8.08
C ASP A 159 24.12 -3.40 9.36
N HIS A 160 23.89 -2.50 10.33
CA HIS A 160 24.55 -2.57 11.63
C HIS A 160 24.33 -3.93 12.30
N ARG A 161 23.09 -4.42 12.32
CA ARG A 161 22.74 -5.73 12.90
C ARG A 161 23.29 -6.91 12.12
N ALA A 162 23.41 -6.82 10.80
CA ALA A 162 24.03 -7.85 9.97
C ALA A 162 25.53 -8.03 10.29
N ARG A 163 26.20 -6.93 10.69
CA ARG A 163 27.64 -6.89 11.00
C ARG A 163 27.97 -7.09 12.48
N ASP A 164 26.97 -7.14 13.36
CA ASP A 164 27.14 -7.32 14.81
C ASP A 164 27.71 -8.70 15.15
N ARG A 165 29.01 -8.76 15.49
CA ARG A 165 29.72 -9.99 15.87
C ARG A 165 29.23 -10.61 17.19
N GLY A 166 28.44 -9.87 17.98
CA GLY A 166 27.81 -10.42 19.19
C GLY A 166 26.63 -11.35 18.89
N ARG A 167 26.13 -11.35 17.65
CA ARG A 167 25.01 -12.19 17.21
C ARG A 167 25.48 -13.49 16.58
N SER A 168 24.59 -14.48 16.60
CA SER A 168 24.83 -15.75 15.92
C SER A 168 24.87 -15.56 14.40
N ASP A 169 25.66 -16.36 13.69
CA ASP A 169 25.75 -16.29 12.22
C ASP A 169 24.39 -16.44 11.53
N PRO A 170 23.47 -17.36 11.93
CA PRO A 170 22.15 -17.44 11.33
C PRO A 170 21.32 -16.16 11.49
N GLU A 171 21.48 -15.46 12.61
CA GLU A 171 20.79 -14.20 12.86
C GLU A 171 21.35 -13.07 12.00
N ARG A 172 22.69 -12.99 11.90
CA ARG A 172 23.38 -12.03 11.03
C ARG A 172 23.02 -12.24 9.55
N GLN A 173 22.93 -13.48 9.09
CA GLN A 173 22.48 -13.83 7.73
C GLN A 173 21.05 -13.34 7.46
N ARG A 174 20.14 -13.52 8.42
CA ARG A 174 18.76 -13.00 8.30
C ARG A 174 18.72 -11.49 8.23
N TRP A 175 19.54 -10.79 9.02
CA TRP A 175 19.65 -9.32 8.93
C TRP A 175 20.24 -8.85 7.61
N SER A 176 21.25 -9.54 7.06
CA SER A 176 21.80 -9.24 5.72
C SER A 176 20.74 -9.41 4.62
N ALA A 177 19.95 -10.48 4.69
CA ALA A 177 18.84 -10.68 3.76
C ALA A 177 17.73 -9.62 3.96
N ALA A 178 17.39 -9.26 5.20
CA ALA A 178 16.44 -8.19 5.49
C ALA A 178 16.91 -6.83 4.97
N ARG A 179 18.20 -6.48 5.12
CA ARG A 179 18.80 -5.27 4.54
C ARG A 179 18.60 -5.20 3.03
N ARG A 180 18.89 -6.30 2.31
CA ARG A 180 18.71 -6.39 0.86
C ARG A 180 17.24 -6.30 0.44
N ASP A 181 16.32 -6.91 1.19
CA ASP A 181 14.88 -6.73 0.94
C ASP A 181 14.45 -5.28 1.18
N LEU A 182 14.95 -4.61 2.24
CA LEU A 182 14.67 -3.20 2.51
C LEU A 182 15.15 -2.29 1.38
N GLU A 183 16.35 -2.52 0.85
CA GLU A 183 16.88 -1.81 -0.33
C GLU A 183 15.98 -2.02 -1.56
N ALA A 184 15.54 -3.26 -1.78
CA ALA A 184 14.63 -3.58 -2.88
C ALA A 184 13.25 -2.93 -2.71
N VAL A 185 12.71 -2.88 -1.48
CA VAL A 185 11.44 -2.21 -1.16
C VAL A 185 11.57 -0.68 -1.25
N ALA A 186 12.72 -0.10 -0.88
CA ALA A 186 12.97 1.32 -1.05
C ALA A 186 12.98 1.72 -2.53
N ALA A 187 13.53 0.85 -3.40
CA ALA A 187 13.54 1.06 -4.85
C ALA A 187 12.18 0.78 -5.51
N ASP A 188 11.46 -0.24 -5.04
CA ASP A 188 10.12 -0.63 -5.51
C ASP A 188 9.21 -0.96 -4.32
N PRO A 189 8.47 0.05 -3.79
CA PRO A 189 7.60 -0.15 -2.64
C PRO A 189 6.43 -1.11 -2.89
N GLU A 190 6.06 -1.40 -4.14
CA GLU A 190 4.98 -2.35 -4.43
C GLU A 190 5.38 -3.79 -4.11
N ARG A 191 6.68 -4.07 -3.98
CA ARG A 191 7.24 -5.38 -3.63
C ARG A 191 6.64 -5.96 -2.34
N VAL A 192 6.19 -5.12 -1.39
CA VAL A 192 5.54 -5.59 -0.15
C VAL A 192 4.26 -6.41 -0.41
N LEU A 193 3.64 -6.24 -1.59
CA LEU A 193 2.45 -7.01 -1.99
C LEU A 193 2.78 -8.35 -2.65
N ALA A 194 4.04 -8.58 -3.05
CA ALA A 194 4.41 -9.79 -3.78
C ALA A 194 4.39 -11.04 -2.88
N ALA A 195 4.84 -10.90 -1.63
CA ALA A 195 4.84 -11.94 -0.61
C ALA A 195 5.10 -11.33 0.77
N PRO A 196 4.75 -12.01 1.88
CA PRO A 196 5.13 -11.59 3.23
C PRO A 196 6.65 -11.48 3.39
N LEU A 197 7.13 -10.55 4.23
CA LEU A 197 8.56 -10.32 4.47
C LEU A 197 9.38 -11.59 4.70
N ALA A 198 8.91 -12.50 5.58
CA ALA A 198 9.63 -13.74 5.87
C ALA A 198 9.87 -14.58 4.59
N ALA A 199 8.89 -14.63 3.68
CA ALA A 199 9.03 -15.34 2.42
C ALA A 199 10.02 -14.63 1.47
N ARG A 200 9.98 -13.29 1.40
CA ARG A 200 10.91 -12.51 0.57
C ARG A 200 12.35 -12.65 1.05
N VAL A 201 12.57 -12.57 2.36
CA VAL A 201 13.89 -12.72 3.01
C VAL A 201 14.44 -14.14 2.82
N ASN A 202 13.61 -15.18 2.99
CA ASN A 202 14.03 -16.57 2.80
C ASN A 202 14.35 -16.93 1.33
N ALA A 203 13.85 -16.14 0.37
CA ALA A 203 14.14 -16.33 -1.05
C ALA A 203 15.47 -15.71 -1.49
N LEU A 204 16.12 -14.91 -0.64
CA LEU A 204 17.41 -14.28 -0.94
C LEU A 204 18.58 -15.22 -0.64
N PRO A 205 19.72 -15.09 -1.36
CA PRO A 205 20.91 -15.90 -1.10
C PRO A 205 21.40 -15.78 0.34
N VAL A 206 21.82 -16.90 0.92
CA VAL A 206 22.42 -16.94 2.27
C VAL A 206 23.87 -16.48 2.18
N GLU A 207 24.08 -15.20 2.46
CA GLU A 207 25.38 -14.54 2.41
C GLU A 207 25.56 -13.73 3.70
N LEU A 208 26.78 -13.75 4.24
CA LEU A 208 27.16 -12.89 5.36
C LEU A 208 27.77 -11.62 4.79
N ASP A 209 27.26 -10.46 5.24
CA ASP A 209 27.96 -9.21 5.03
C ASP A 209 29.21 -9.21 5.93
N GLU A 210 30.39 -9.32 5.33
CA GLU A 210 31.64 -9.21 6.05
C GLU A 210 31.79 -7.78 6.60
N PRO A 211 32.22 -7.61 7.87
CA PRO A 211 32.60 -6.30 8.35
C PRO A 211 33.77 -5.77 7.51
N PRO A 212 33.91 -4.44 7.33
CA PRO A 212 35.11 -3.88 6.75
C PRO A 212 36.34 -4.41 7.49
N PRO A 213 37.45 -4.71 6.79
CA PRO A 213 38.66 -5.18 7.45
C PRO A 213 39.06 -4.19 8.53
N GLU A 214 39.38 -4.69 9.72
CA GLU A 214 39.95 -3.85 10.76
C GLU A 214 41.22 -3.19 10.22
N PRO A 215 41.43 -1.88 10.45
CA PRO A 215 42.68 -1.27 10.06
C PRO A 215 43.82 -2.04 10.72
N GLU A 216 44.78 -2.49 9.91
CA GLU A 216 45.97 -3.16 10.45
C GLU A 216 46.60 -2.25 11.51
N PRO A 217 46.90 -2.76 12.72
CA PRO A 217 47.53 -1.94 13.75
C PRO A 217 48.82 -1.38 13.17
N SER A 218 48.96 -0.07 13.26
CA SER A 218 50.14 0.60 12.73
C SER A 218 51.36 0.20 13.57
N VAL A 219 52.56 0.37 13.00
CA VAL A 219 53.81 0.17 13.75
C VAL A 219 53.84 1.04 15.02
N ALA A 220 53.18 2.21 15.00
CA ALA A 220 53.05 3.05 16.19
C ALA A 220 52.17 2.42 17.27
N ASP A 221 51.05 1.79 16.89
CA ASP A 221 50.14 1.11 17.83
C ASP A 221 50.78 -0.12 18.48
N LEU A 222 51.74 -0.76 17.79
CA LEU A 222 52.50 -1.89 18.31
C LEU A 222 53.63 -1.47 19.26
N LEU A 223 54.10 -0.22 19.18
CA LEU A 223 55.17 0.32 20.02
C LEU A 223 54.67 0.91 21.36
N GLU A 224 53.36 1.18 21.50
CA GLU A 224 52.76 1.68 22.75
C GLU A 224 52.37 0.57 23.76
N LEU A 225 52.66 -0.70 23.44
CA LEU A 225 52.37 -1.86 24.29
C LEU A 225 53.58 -2.39 25.07
N ASP A 226 54.76 -1.78 24.91
CA ASP A 226 55.99 -2.04 25.69
C ASP A 226 56.28 -0.92 26.71
#